data_AF-A0A943CB89-F1
#
_entry.id   AF-A0A943CB89-F1
#
_cell.length_a   1.000
_cell.length_b   1.000
_cell.length_c   1.000
_cell.angle_alpha   90.00
_cell.angle_beta   90.00
_cell.angle_gamma   90.00
#
_symmetry.space_group_name_H-M   'P 1'
#
loop_
_entity.id
_entity.type
_entity.pdbx_description
1 polymer ?
#
loop_
_entity_poly.entity_id
_entity_poly.type
_entity_poly.pdbx_seq_one_letter_code
_entity_poly.pdbx_strand_id
1 'polypeptide(L)'
;MNEKTLWDKAVAFHGHSCGGLTIGYKAAVYAARLLDLNYSEDEDVVCITENDACGVDAIQAILGCSVGKGNLLFHLRGKQAFSFFNRKTGKSVRLVLKDRPQMSKEEGFNYLQSKDPSELFDVKETTITLPERAKLFHSYPCEICGETTMESMMRLEDGKKVCLDCFHTYSRFI
;
A
#
# COMPACT_ATOMS: atom_id res chain seq x y z
N MET A 1 5.64 -1.95 20.86
CA MET A 1 4.87 -3.08 20.30
C MET A 1 5.68 -4.36 20.50
N ASN A 2 5.07 -5.49 20.83
CA ASN A 2 5.79 -6.76 20.97
C ASN A 2 6.05 -7.37 19.58
N GLU A 3 7.29 -7.38 19.13
CA GLU A 3 7.67 -7.76 17.75
C GLU A 3 7.27 -9.19 17.37
N LYS A 4 7.40 -10.14 18.29
CA LYS A 4 7.03 -11.54 18.04
C LYS A 4 5.52 -11.65 17.71
N THR A 5 4.69 -10.89 18.42
CA THR A 5 3.24 -10.87 18.19
C THR A 5 2.85 -10.24 16.85
N LEU A 6 3.64 -9.28 16.35
CA LEU A 6 3.37 -8.62 15.07
C LEU A 6 3.72 -9.52 13.88
N TRP A 7 4.81 -10.29 13.97
CA TRP A 7 5.17 -11.24 12.92
C TRP A 7 4.12 -12.33 12.76
N ASP A 8 3.69 -12.94 13.88
CA ASP A 8 2.67 -13.98 13.86
C ASP A 8 1.33 -13.45 13.30
N LYS A 9 0.98 -12.19 13.61
CA LYS A 9 -0.18 -11.51 13.02
C LYS A 9 -0.06 -11.36 11.50
N ALA A 10 1.10 -10.95 11.00
CA ALA A 10 1.34 -10.82 9.56
C ALA A 10 1.29 -12.18 8.85
N VAL A 11 1.88 -13.22 9.44
CA VAL A 11 1.83 -14.60 8.90
C VAL A 11 0.40 -15.12 8.88
N ALA A 12 -0.38 -14.91 9.94
CA ALA A 12 -1.77 -15.34 10.00
C ALA A 12 -2.63 -14.63 8.95
N PHE A 13 -2.40 -13.33 8.71
CA PHE A 13 -3.11 -12.57 7.69
C PHE A 13 -2.74 -13.02 6.27
N HIS A 14 -1.46 -13.29 6.01
CA HIS A 14 -0.97 -13.69 4.68
C HIS A 14 -1.17 -15.18 4.37
N GLY A 15 -1.23 -16.03 5.39
CA GLY A 15 -1.39 -17.49 5.29
C GLY A 15 -0.10 -18.31 5.27
N HIS A 16 1.06 -17.68 5.09
CA HIS A 16 2.37 -18.35 5.20
C HIS A 16 3.51 -17.38 5.49
N SER A 17 4.67 -17.88 5.90
CA SER A 17 5.90 -17.09 6.04
C SER A 17 6.73 -17.14 4.76
N CYS A 18 7.13 -15.99 4.22
CA CYS A 18 8.04 -15.90 3.09
C CYS A 18 8.91 -14.63 3.15
N GLY A 19 9.97 -14.57 2.34
CA GLY A 19 10.87 -13.41 2.31
C GLY A 19 10.18 -12.11 1.88
N GLY A 20 9.19 -12.18 1.00
CA GLY A 20 8.37 -11.03 0.61
C GLY A 20 7.60 -10.45 1.80
N LEU A 21 6.97 -11.31 2.60
CA LEU A 21 6.28 -10.91 3.82
C LEU A 21 7.25 -10.30 4.85
N THR A 22 8.44 -10.88 5.01
CA THR A 22 9.48 -10.32 5.91
C THR A 22 9.87 -8.91 5.52
N ILE A 23 10.03 -8.61 4.23
CA ILE A 23 10.35 -7.26 3.75
C ILE A 23 9.28 -6.27 4.21
N GLY A 24 8.00 -6.59 3.99
CA GLY A 24 6.89 -5.75 4.43
C GLY A 24 6.80 -5.58 5.95
N TYR A 25 7.01 -6.66 6.70
CA TYR A 25 7.04 -6.65 8.17
C TYR A 25 8.15 -5.71 8.67
N LYS A 26 9.37 -5.85 8.15
CA LYS A 26 10.50 -5.01 8.55
C LYS A 26 10.25 -3.55 8.15
N ALA A 27 9.69 -3.28 6.97
CA ALA A 27 9.31 -1.92 6.55
C ALA A 27 8.27 -1.30 7.49
N ALA A 28 7.21 -2.03 7.83
CA ALA A 28 6.14 -1.56 8.72
C ALA A 28 6.66 -1.25 10.13
N VAL A 29 7.45 -2.14 10.71
CA VAL A 29 8.10 -1.92 12.02
C VAL A 29 9.03 -0.72 11.97
N TYR A 30 9.80 -0.57 10.89
CA TYR A 30 10.74 0.56 10.80
C TYR A 30 10.03 1.89 10.65
N ALA A 31 9.02 1.96 9.79
CA ALA A 31 8.19 3.14 9.64
C ALA A 31 7.52 3.53 10.96
N ALA A 32 7.03 2.55 11.73
CA ALA A 32 6.46 2.80 13.05
C ALA A 32 7.48 3.44 14.01
N ARG A 33 8.73 2.96 14.02
CA ARG A 33 9.80 3.56 14.84
C ARG A 33 10.15 4.97 14.38
N LEU A 34 10.28 5.21 13.07
CA LEU A 34 10.72 6.50 12.52
C LEU A 34 9.65 7.60 12.65
N LEU A 35 8.38 7.24 12.49
CA LEU A 35 7.26 8.19 12.45
C LEU A 35 6.38 8.18 13.70
N ASP A 36 6.79 7.43 14.73
CA ASP A 36 6.04 7.20 15.97
C ASP A 36 4.59 6.76 15.69
N LEU A 37 4.46 5.69 14.90
CA LEU A 37 3.15 5.17 14.46
C LEU A 37 2.63 4.12 15.44
N ASN A 38 1.32 4.11 15.58
CA ASN A 38 0.56 2.99 16.12
C ASN A 38 -0.31 2.39 15.01
N TYR A 39 -1.01 1.29 15.32
CA TYR A 39 -2.02 0.75 14.42
C TYR A 39 -3.06 1.82 14.09
N SER A 40 -3.36 1.99 12.80
CA SER A 40 -4.34 2.95 12.32
C SER A 40 -5.73 2.31 12.32
N GLU A 41 -6.63 2.79 13.17
CA GLU A 41 -8.04 2.37 13.14
C GLU A 41 -8.71 2.83 11.83
N ASP A 42 -8.43 4.07 11.42
CA ASP A 42 -8.94 4.69 10.20
C ASP A 42 -7.78 5.15 9.29
N GLU A 43 -7.81 6.33 8.67
CA GLU A 43 -6.81 6.81 7.69
C GLU A 43 -5.66 7.64 8.29
N ASP A 44 -5.37 7.53 9.59
CA ASP A 44 -4.35 8.35 10.26
C ASP A 44 -2.91 8.00 9.84
N VAL A 45 -2.67 6.72 9.54
CA VAL A 45 -1.44 6.26 8.90
C VAL A 45 -1.77 5.92 7.45
N VAL A 46 -0.99 6.44 6.51
CA VAL A 46 -1.14 6.15 5.08
C VAL A 46 0.12 5.44 4.58
N CYS A 47 -0.06 4.40 3.77
CA CYS A 47 1.02 3.79 3.01
C CYS A 47 0.75 3.91 1.50
N ILE A 48 1.76 4.36 0.75
CA ILE A 48 1.79 4.26 -0.70
C ILE A 48 2.88 3.26 -1.08
N THR A 49 2.48 2.13 -1.67
CA THR A 49 3.40 1.06 -2.10
C THR A 49 3.73 1.19 -3.59
N GLU A 50 4.99 0.93 -3.96
CA GLU A 50 5.44 0.91 -5.36
C GLU A 50 5.44 -0.51 -5.98
N ASN A 51 4.86 -1.48 -5.28
CA ASN A 51 4.64 -2.87 -5.70
C ASN A 51 3.35 -3.44 -5.07
N ASP A 52 2.92 -4.59 -5.55
CA ASP A 52 1.76 -5.39 -5.14
C ASP A 52 2.15 -6.77 -4.58
N ALA A 53 3.34 -6.88 -3.97
CA ALA A 53 3.88 -8.14 -3.47
C ALA A 53 3.44 -8.45 -2.02
N CYS A 54 3.77 -9.65 -1.53
CA CYS A 54 3.42 -10.17 -0.19
C CYS A 54 3.73 -9.21 0.98
N GLY A 55 4.71 -8.31 0.83
CA GLY A 55 5.05 -7.33 1.86
C GLY A 55 3.91 -6.35 2.16
N VAL A 56 3.03 -6.08 1.19
CA VAL A 56 1.86 -5.22 1.38
C VAL A 56 0.95 -5.77 2.47
N ASP A 57 0.79 -7.09 2.55
CA ASP A 57 -0.06 -7.74 3.57
C ASP A 57 0.45 -7.53 5.00
N ALA A 58 1.76 -7.56 5.21
CA ALA A 58 2.33 -7.23 6.51
C ALA A 58 2.04 -5.78 6.91
N ILE A 59 2.11 -4.84 5.95
CA ILE A 59 1.78 -3.43 6.19
C ILE A 59 0.31 -3.27 6.58
N GLN A 60 -0.60 -3.96 5.89
CA GLN A 60 -2.02 -4.00 6.25
C GLN A 60 -2.21 -4.50 7.68
N ALA A 61 -1.63 -5.65 8.01
CA ALA A 61 -1.81 -6.31 9.30
C ALA A 61 -1.22 -5.50 10.48
N ILE A 62 -0.07 -4.86 10.28
CA ILE A 62 0.71 -4.23 11.36
C ILE A 62 0.32 -2.77 11.57
N LEU A 63 0.13 -2.01 10.49
CA LEU A 63 -0.13 -0.57 10.57
C LEU A 63 -1.60 -0.23 10.35
N GLY A 64 -2.43 -1.19 9.91
CA GLY A 64 -3.83 -0.90 9.58
C GLY A 64 -3.96 -0.03 8.33
N CYS A 65 -2.95 0.02 7.46
CA CYS A 65 -3.08 0.65 6.14
C CYS A 65 -3.76 -0.35 5.20
N SER A 66 -5.06 -0.24 4.97
CA SER A 66 -5.82 -1.19 4.14
C SER A 66 -6.49 -0.50 2.95
N VAL A 67 -6.72 -1.27 1.89
CA VAL A 67 -7.36 -0.78 0.67
C VAL A 67 -8.78 -0.30 0.98
N GLY A 68 -9.53 -1.07 1.76
CA GLY A 68 -10.93 -0.77 2.09
C GLY A 68 -11.12 0.52 2.89
N LYS A 69 -10.13 0.95 3.66
CA LYS A 69 -10.16 2.23 4.38
C LYS A 69 -9.63 3.41 3.56
N GLY A 70 -9.06 3.15 2.37
CA GLY A 70 -8.48 4.18 1.52
C GLY A 70 -7.11 4.70 1.97
N ASN A 71 -6.48 4.09 2.99
CA ASN A 71 -5.17 4.49 3.50
C ASN A 71 -4.00 3.57 3.07
N LEU A 72 -4.27 2.62 2.17
CA LEU A 72 -3.26 1.93 1.37
C LEU A 72 -3.50 2.23 -0.11
N LEU A 73 -2.52 2.86 -0.75
CA LEU A 73 -2.58 3.22 -2.16
C LEU A 73 -1.44 2.57 -2.95
N PHE A 74 -1.71 2.24 -4.21
CA PHE A 74 -0.73 1.63 -5.09
C PHE A 74 -0.23 2.64 -6.12
N HIS A 75 1.07 2.89 -6.10
CA HIS A 75 1.79 3.61 -7.15
C HIS A 75 2.77 2.66 -7.83
N LEU A 76 2.23 1.67 -8.55
CA LEU A 76 3.01 0.54 -9.07
C LEU A 76 4.13 0.99 -10.00
N ARG A 77 5.38 0.73 -9.60
CA ARG A 77 6.62 1.03 -10.37
C ARG A 77 7.61 -0.13 -10.37
N GLY A 78 7.22 -1.29 -9.84
CA GLY A 78 8.08 -2.47 -9.73
C GLY A 78 9.21 -2.32 -8.71
N LYS A 79 9.10 -1.37 -7.77
CA LYS A 79 10.14 -1.11 -6.76
C LYS A 79 9.76 -1.70 -5.42
N GLN A 80 10.74 -2.27 -4.72
CA GLN A 80 10.62 -2.64 -3.30
C GLN A 80 10.71 -1.39 -2.43
N ALA A 81 9.72 -0.51 -2.56
CA ALA A 81 9.66 0.79 -1.89
C ALA A 81 8.26 1.09 -1.35
N PHE A 82 8.24 1.73 -0.19
CA PHE A 82 7.03 2.04 0.56
C PHE A 82 7.15 3.46 1.14
N SER A 83 6.17 4.31 0.89
CA SER A 83 6.09 5.66 1.48
C SER A 83 5.03 5.67 2.58
N PHE A 84 5.42 6.02 3.79
CA PHE A 84 4.55 6.09 4.96
C PHE A 84 4.34 7.53 5.38
N PHE A 85 3.13 7.84 5.83
CA PHE A 85 2.74 9.17 6.29
C PHE A 85 1.97 9.06 7.60
N ASN A 86 2.28 9.96 8.52
CA ASN A 86 1.52 10.17 9.75
C ASN A 86 0.69 11.44 9.60
N ARG A 87 -0.62 11.32 9.35
CA ARG A 87 -1.50 12.49 9.15
C ARG A 87 -1.55 13.40 10.39
N LYS A 88 -1.38 12.85 11.60
CA LYS A 88 -1.45 13.61 12.86
C LYS A 88 -0.26 14.53 13.05
N THR A 89 0.93 14.08 12.64
CA THR A 89 2.18 14.83 12.84
C THR A 89 2.69 15.51 11.58
N GLY A 90 2.13 15.16 10.41
CA GLY A 90 2.61 15.64 9.11
C GLY A 90 3.93 15.02 8.66
N LYS A 91 4.53 14.12 9.44
CA LYS A 91 5.80 13.46 9.10
C LYS A 91 5.59 12.36 8.07
N SER A 92 6.60 12.13 7.25
CA SER A 92 6.61 11.06 6.26
C SER A 92 8.00 10.45 6.09
N VAL A 93 8.05 9.24 5.53
CA VAL A 93 9.31 8.58 5.17
C VAL A 93 9.08 7.65 3.99
N ARG A 94 10.05 7.58 3.07
CA ARG A 94 10.11 6.57 2.02
C ARG A 94 11.21 5.56 2.33
N LEU A 95 10.83 4.30 2.49
CA LEU A 95 11.75 3.18 2.70
C LEU A 95 11.95 2.43 1.39
N VAL A 96 13.21 2.26 0.99
CA VAL A 96 13.58 1.48 -0.21
C VAL A 96 14.46 0.32 0.21
N LEU A 97 14.08 -0.91 -0.14
CA LEU A 97 14.89 -2.08 0.16
C LEU A 97 16.26 -1.94 -0.53
N LYS A 98 17.34 -2.11 0.23
CA LYS A 98 18.70 -2.11 -0.30
C LYS A 98 18.95 -3.35 -1.15
N ASP A 99 19.96 -3.25 -2.01
CA ASP A 99 20.47 -4.41 -2.74
C ASP A 99 20.93 -5.49 -1.77
N ARG A 100 20.69 -6.74 -2.15
CA ARG A 100 21.03 -7.92 -1.34
C ARG A 100 21.94 -8.84 -2.13
N PRO A 101 22.84 -9.57 -1.46
CA PRO A 101 23.61 -10.62 -2.11
C PRO A 101 22.68 -11.66 -2.73
N GLN A 102 23.13 -12.28 -3.82
CA GLN A 102 22.40 -13.40 -4.42
C GLN A 102 22.49 -14.61 -3.49
N MET A 103 21.33 -15.18 -3.18
CA MET A 103 21.17 -16.28 -2.24
C MET A 103 20.03 -17.20 -2.71
N SER A 104 19.97 -18.41 -2.19
CA SER A 104 18.78 -19.25 -2.31
C SER A 104 17.58 -18.60 -1.61
N LYS A 105 16.36 -19.10 -1.90
CA LYS A 105 15.13 -18.59 -1.26
C LYS A 105 15.18 -18.72 0.27
N GLU A 106 15.71 -19.83 0.79
CA GLU A 106 15.79 -20.12 2.22
C GLU A 106 16.83 -19.23 2.92
N GLU A 107 18.03 -19.12 2.35
CA GLU A 107 19.08 -18.22 2.84
C GLU A 107 18.61 -16.76 2.82
N GLY A 108 17.94 -16.34 1.75
CA GLY A 108 17.38 -14.99 1.62
C GLY A 108 16.30 -14.70 2.67
N PHE A 109 15.46 -15.68 3.02
CA PHE A 109 14.48 -15.56 4.11
C PHE A 109 15.18 -15.40 5.46
N ASN A 110 16.13 -16.28 5.78
CA ASN A 110 16.89 -16.23 7.04
C ASN A 110 17.69 -14.94 7.19
N TYR A 111 18.31 -14.48 6.09
CA TYR A 111 19.01 -13.21 6.02
C TYR A 111 18.07 -12.05 6.40
N LEU A 112 16.90 -11.95 5.76
CA LEU A 112 15.94 -10.88 6.05
C LEU A 112 15.42 -10.93 7.49
N GLN A 113 15.15 -12.12 8.02
CA GLN A 113 14.64 -12.29 9.38
C GLN A 113 15.66 -11.84 10.43
N SER A 114 16.94 -12.17 10.23
CA SER A 114 18.02 -11.89 11.18
C SER A 114 18.43 -10.40 11.27
N LYS A 115 18.13 -9.60 10.26
CA LYS A 115 18.57 -8.20 10.17
C LYS A 115 17.66 -7.23 10.90
N ASP A 116 18.21 -6.18 11.51
CA ASP A 116 17.41 -5.05 11.98
C ASP A 116 16.86 -4.30 10.75
N PRO A 117 15.62 -3.76 10.80
CA PRO A 117 15.06 -3.03 9.68
C PRO A 117 15.94 -1.87 9.17
N SER A 118 16.68 -1.17 10.04
CA SER A 118 17.59 -0.09 9.63
C SER A 118 18.73 -0.55 8.73
N GLU A 119 19.14 -1.82 8.83
CA GLU A 119 20.13 -2.41 7.95
C GLU A 119 19.57 -2.67 6.56
N LEU A 120 18.27 -2.96 6.43
CA LEU A 120 17.63 -3.42 5.20
C LEU A 120 17.14 -2.29 4.28
N PHE A 121 16.85 -1.11 4.82
CA PHE A 121 16.22 -0.03 4.07
C PHE A 121 17.07 1.24 3.99
N ASP A 122 17.11 1.85 2.81
CA ASP A 122 17.46 3.25 2.67
C ASP A 122 16.27 4.10 3.11
N VAL A 123 16.55 5.09 3.98
CA VAL A 123 15.59 6.09 4.43
C VAL A 123 15.69 7.31 3.50
N LYS A 124 14.59 7.65 2.84
CA LYS A 124 14.52 8.76 1.88
C LYS A 124 13.32 9.65 2.17
N GLU A 125 13.37 10.87 1.67
CA GLU A 125 12.21 11.75 1.61
C GLU A 125 11.12 11.18 0.70
N THR A 126 9.86 11.42 1.04
CA THR A 126 8.73 11.02 0.20
C THR A 126 8.64 11.91 -1.04
N THR A 127 8.60 11.30 -2.23
CA THR A 127 8.44 12.03 -3.50
C THR A 127 6.99 12.22 -3.89
N ILE A 128 6.08 11.42 -3.33
CA ILE A 128 4.64 11.52 -3.55
C ILE A 128 4.05 12.31 -2.39
N THR A 129 3.22 13.31 -2.69
CA THR A 129 2.50 14.09 -1.69
C THR A 129 1.46 13.22 -1.00
N LEU A 130 1.25 13.45 0.31
CA LEU A 130 0.19 12.80 1.09
C LEU A 130 -1.17 12.96 0.39
N PRO A 131 -1.84 11.86 0.01
CA PRO A 131 -3.15 11.92 -0.64
C PRO A 131 -4.22 12.49 0.28
N GLU A 132 -5.30 12.99 -0.32
CA GLU A 132 -6.50 13.34 0.45
C GLU A 132 -7.12 12.10 1.12
N ARG A 133 -8.06 12.34 2.05
CA ARG A 133 -8.83 11.25 2.67
C ARG A 133 -9.84 10.67 1.68
N ALA A 134 -10.25 9.44 1.90
CA ALA A 134 -11.32 8.81 1.13
C ALA A 134 -12.61 9.65 1.22
N LYS A 135 -13.37 9.70 0.12
CA LYS A 135 -14.61 10.47 0.02
C LYS A 135 -15.78 9.55 -0.32
N LEU A 136 -16.95 9.91 0.21
CA LEU A 136 -18.21 9.35 -0.24
C LEU A 136 -18.66 10.11 -1.49
N PHE A 137 -18.97 9.36 -2.54
CA PHE A 137 -19.46 9.89 -3.79
C PHE A 137 -20.95 9.58 -3.95
N HIS A 138 -21.64 10.40 -4.74
CA HIS A 138 -22.97 10.03 -5.21
C HIS A 138 -22.89 8.78 -6.09
N SER A 139 -24.00 8.03 -6.16
CA SER A 139 -24.10 6.83 -6.98
C SER A 139 -25.17 7.05 -8.05
N TYR A 140 -24.83 6.69 -9.29
CA TYR A 140 -25.73 6.82 -10.44
C TYR A 140 -25.83 5.50 -11.19
N PRO A 141 -27.02 5.12 -11.69
CA PRO A 141 -27.13 3.99 -12.60
C PRO A 141 -26.46 4.33 -13.94
N CYS A 142 -25.67 3.40 -14.49
CA CYS A 142 -25.18 3.51 -15.85
C CYS A 142 -26.35 3.37 -16.84
N GLU A 143 -26.46 4.30 -17.79
CA GLU A 143 -27.55 4.31 -18.78
C GLU A 143 -27.40 3.26 -19.92
N ILE A 144 -26.40 2.37 -19.83
CA ILE A 144 -26.19 1.25 -20.76
C ILE A 144 -26.42 -0.10 -20.06
N CYS A 145 -25.67 -0.41 -19.01
CA CYS A 145 -25.80 -1.71 -18.31
C CYS A 145 -26.80 -1.69 -17.14
N GLY A 146 -27.20 -0.52 -16.63
CA GLY A 146 -28.09 -0.37 -15.48
C GLY A 146 -27.43 -0.53 -14.11
N GLU A 147 -26.16 -0.94 -14.03
CA GLU A 147 -25.44 -1.09 -12.77
C GLU A 147 -25.15 0.26 -12.10
N THR A 148 -25.23 0.30 -10.77
CA THR A 148 -24.96 1.52 -10.00
C THR A 148 -23.46 1.72 -9.86
N THR A 149 -22.99 2.89 -10.28
CA THR A 149 -21.57 3.26 -10.30
C THR A 149 -21.35 4.57 -9.54
N MET A 150 -20.21 4.68 -8.85
CA MET A 150 -19.84 5.89 -8.11
C MET A 150 -19.55 7.06 -9.06
N GLU A 151 -19.93 8.28 -8.67
CA GLU A 151 -19.82 9.52 -9.46
C GLU A 151 -18.41 9.74 -10.04
N SER A 152 -17.37 9.51 -9.25
CA SER A 152 -15.97 9.69 -9.68
C SER A 152 -15.53 8.73 -10.79
N MET A 153 -16.27 7.62 -10.98
CA MET A 153 -16.05 6.62 -12.03
C MET A 153 -17.03 6.74 -13.19
N MET A 154 -17.92 7.74 -13.18
CA MET A 154 -18.83 7.99 -14.30
C MET A 154 -18.16 8.78 -15.42
N ARG A 155 -18.64 8.60 -16.65
CA ARG A 155 -18.30 9.40 -17.84
C ARG A 155 -19.58 9.90 -18.51
N LEU A 156 -19.44 10.95 -19.29
CA LEU A 156 -20.49 11.44 -20.18
C LEU A 156 -20.16 11.01 -21.62
N GLU A 157 -21.07 10.30 -22.26
CA GLU A 157 -20.97 9.87 -23.65
C GLU A 157 -22.35 10.06 -24.32
N ASP A 158 -22.39 10.85 -25.40
CA ASP A 158 -23.63 11.19 -26.12
C ASP A 158 -24.79 11.67 -25.23
N GLY A 159 -24.46 12.46 -24.20
CA GLY A 159 -25.43 13.00 -23.24
C GLY A 159 -25.86 12.02 -22.14
N LYS A 160 -25.34 10.79 -22.14
CA LYS A 160 -25.64 9.76 -21.14
C LYS A 160 -24.52 9.65 -20.10
N LYS A 161 -24.91 9.32 -18.87
CA LYS A 161 -24.03 8.90 -17.78
C LYS A 161 -23.71 7.41 -17.92
N VAL A 162 -22.46 7.09 -18.19
CA VAL A 162 -22.00 5.70 -18.40
C VAL A 162 -20.86 5.33 -17.46
N CYS A 163 -20.77 4.06 -17.06
CA CYS A 163 -19.65 3.54 -16.28
C CYS A 163 -18.41 3.36 -17.18
N LEU A 164 -17.22 3.17 -16.57
CA LEU A 164 -15.97 2.99 -17.32
C LEU A 164 -15.98 1.77 -18.25
N ASP A 165 -16.68 0.70 -17.89
CA ASP A 165 -16.75 -0.51 -18.71
C ASP A 165 -17.63 -0.33 -19.97
N CYS A 166 -18.61 0.58 -19.90
CA CYS A 166 -19.50 0.91 -21.02
C CYS A 166 -19.02 2.11 -21.85
N PHE A 167 -18.02 2.87 -21.36
CA PHE A 167 -17.51 4.07 -22.00
C PHE A 167 -16.56 3.74 -23.15
N HIS A 168 -16.75 4.37 -24.32
CA HIS A 168 -15.88 4.18 -25.47
C HIS A 168 -14.78 5.24 -25.49
N THR A 169 -13.54 4.82 -25.20
CA THR A 169 -12.40 5.75 -25.26
C THR A 169 -12.12 6.15 -26.71
N TYR A 170 -12.33 7.42 -27.03
CA TYR A 170 -11.94 7.99 -28.31
C TYR A 170 -10.45 8.35 -28.32
N SER A 171 -9.65 7.62 -29.10
CA SER A 171 -8.27 8.00 -29.43
C SER A 171 -8.06 7.99 -30.93
N ARG A 172 -7.40 9.03 -31.45
CA ARG A 172 -6.86 9.07 -32.82
C ARG A 172 -5.35 8.87 -32.90
N PHE A 173 -4.71 8.73 -31.74
CA PHE A 173 -3.29 8.45 -31.65
C PHE A 173 -3.13 6.98 -31.29
N ILE A 174 -2.43 6.27 -32.19
CA ILE A 174 -2.02 4.87 -32.05
C ILE A 174 -0.60 4.87 -31.49
#